data_AF-A0A1G6PNF2-F1
#
_entry.id   AF-A0A1G6PNF2-F1
#
_cell.length_a   1.000
_cell.length_b   1.000
_cell.length_c   1.000
_cell.angle_alpha   90.00
_cell.angle_beta   90.00
_cell.angle_gamma   90.00
#
_symmetry.space_group_name_H-M   'P 1'
#
loop_
_entity.id
_entity.type
_entity.pdbx_description
1 polymer ?
#
loop_
_entity_poly.entity_id
_entity_poly.type
_entity_poly.pdbx_seq_one_letter_code
_entity_poly.pdbx_strand_id
1 'polypeptide(L)'
;MNDLEPFWIFENEEGKNYAIERHIPYYPMSRASSHLDQLKKSLAVYRMAFGQARQEDLVDFIEENLSDCYIDKLMDYRIDLAP
;
A
#
# COMPACT_ATOMS: atom_id res chain seq x y z
N MET A 1 -6.74 36.94 0.42
CA MET A 1 -5.91 35.74 0.57
C MET A 1 -6.88 34.67 1.04
N ASN A 2 -7.37 33.85 0.12
CA ASN A 2 -8.42 32.86 0.38
C ASN A 2 -7.70 31.54 0.63
N ASP A 3 -7.40 31.23 1.89
CA ASP A 3 -6.87 29.92 2.25
C ASP A 3 -8.01 28.92 2.28
N LEU A 4 -7.91 27.88 1.46
CA LEU A 4 -8.80 26.74 1.50
C LEU A 4 -8.34 25.87 2.67
N GLU A 5 -8.96 26.02 3.84
CA GLU A 5 -8.67 25.19 5.00
C GLU A 5 -9.48 23.88 4.90
N PRO A 6 -8.83 22.72 4.72
CA PRO A 6 -9.54 21.47 4.53
C PRO A 6 -9.98 20.87 5.87
N PHE A 7 -11.27 20.95 6.18
CA PHE A 7 -11.89 20.30 7.36
C PHE A 7 -11.92 18.77 7.30
N TRP A 8 -11.40 18.15 6.23
CA TRP A 8 -11.38 16.69 6.03
C TRP A 8 -10.05 16.04 6.41
N ILE A 9 -9.05 16.82 6.83
CA ILE A 9 -7.79 16.25 7.32
C ILE A 9 -8.01 15.83 8.77
N PHE A 10 -7.92 14.52 9.00
CA PHE A 10 -7.91 13.97 10.35
C PHE A 10 -6.48 14.05 10.88
N GLU A 11 -6.26 14.87 11.90
CA GLU A 11 -4.97 14.98 12.57
C GLU A 11 -4.78 13.79 13.52
N ASN A 12 -3.66 13.09 13.40
CA ASN A 12 -3.33 12.01 14.31
C ASN A 12 -2.98 12.59 15.69
N GLU A 13 -3.65 12.13 16.74
CA GLU A 13 -3.20 12.38 18.12
C GLU A 13 -1.80 11.77 18.32
N GLU A 14 -0.91 12.47 19.04
CA GLU A 14 0.44 11.97 19.34
C GLU A 14 0.39 10.55 19.92
N GLY A 15 1.14 9.63 19.30
CA GLY A 15 1.21 8.23 19.71
C GLY A 15 0.03 7.35 19.25
N LYS A 16 -0.93 7.87 18.48
CA LYS A 16 -2.00 7.06 17.87
C LYS A 16 -1.84 6.96 16.36
N ASN A 17 -1.70 5.73 15.88
CA ASN A 17 -1.69 5.43 14.45
C ASN A 17 -3.12 5.14 13.97
N TYR A 18 -3.66 6.01 13.13
CA TYR A 18 -4.94 5.79 12.47
C TYR A 18 -4.70 5.33 11.02
N ALA A 19 -5.39 4.25 10.63
CA ALA A 19 -5.31 3.70 9.29
C ALA A 19 -6.70 3.69 8.64
N ILE A 20 -6.74 3.91 7.33
CA ILE A 20 -7.98 3.80 6.56
C ILE A 20 -8.27 2.31 6.32
N GLU A 21 -9.30 1.80 6.98
CA GLU A 21 -9.88 0.49 6.67
C GLU A 21 -10.80 0.59 5.46
N ARG A 22 -10.76 -0.43 4.58
CA ARG A 22 -11.59 -0.50 3.37
C ARG A 22 -12.25 -1.87 3.31
N HIS A 23 -13.58 -1.91 3.28
CA HIS A 23 -14.33 -3.15 3.11
C HIS A 23 -14.63 -3.40 1.64
N ILE A 24 -14.42 -4.63 1.19
CA ILE A 24 -14.70 -5.04 -0.19
C ILE A 24 -15.68 -6.22 -0.12
N PRO A 25 -16.89 -6.08 -0.69
CA PRO A 25 -17.89 -7.12 -0.63
C PRO A 25 -17.46 -8.34 -1.46
N TYR A 26 -17.26 -9.47 -0.79
CA TYR A 26 -16.78 -10.71 -1.40
C TYR A 26 -17.93 -11.70 -1.56
N TYR A 27 -18.60 -11.66 -2.73
CA TYR A 27 -19.71 -12.57 -3.02
C TYR A 27 -19.24 -13.89 -3.64
N PRO A 28 -19.88 -15.04 -3.33
CA PRO A 28 -19.61 -16.31 -4.00
C PRO A 28 -19.74 -16.17 -5.52
N MET A 29 -18.77 -16.73 -6.27
CA MET A 29 -18.65 -16.63 -7.74
C MET A 29 -18.45 -15.21 -8.32
N SER A 30 -18.21 -14.19 -7.50
CA SER A 30 -17.85 -12.86 -7.99
C SER A 30 -16.43 -12.81 -8.53
N ARG A 31 -16.18 -11.96 -9.54
CA ARG A 31 -14.83 -11.64 -10.02
C ARG A 31 -14.06 -10.69 -9.08
N ALA A 32 -14.66 -10.28 -7.96
CA ALA A 32 -14.10 -9.27 -7.06
C ALA A 32 -12.68 -9.60 -6.58
N SER A 33 -12.33 -10.88 -6.41
CA SER A 33 -10.99 -11.31 -6.03
C SER A 33 -9.93 -10.95 -7.07
N SER A 34 -10.16 -11.34 -8.32
CA SER A 34 -9.25 -11.04 -9.41
C SER A 34 -9.14 -9.52 -9.66
N HIS A 35 -10.24 -8.78 -9.48
CA HIS A 35 -10.21 -7.31 -9.57
C HIS A 35 -9.43 -6.67 -8.42
N LEU A 36 -9.54 -7.20 -7.20
CA LEU A 36 -8.77 -6.75 -6.05
C LEU A 36 -7.27 -6.89 -6.32
N ASP A 37 -6.85 -8.04 -6.81
CA ASP A 37 -5.43 -8.32 -7.07
C ASP A 37 -4.88 -7.36 -8.13
N GLN A 38 -5.63 -7.15 -9.22
CA GLN A 38 -5.23 -6.19 -10.26
C GLN A 38 -5.22 -4.74 -9.76
N LEU A 39 -6.17 -4.37 -8.89
CA LEU A 39 -6.24 -3.05 -8.27
C LEU A 39 -5.02 -2.80 -7.38
N LYS A 40 -4.61 -3.77 -6.56
CA LYS A 40 -3.41 -3.68 -5.71
C LYS A 40 -2.16 -3.42 -6.54
N LYS A 41 -1.94 -4.19 -7.61
CA LYS A 41 -0.80 -4.00 -8.52
C LYS A 41 -0.78 -2.61 -9.15
N SER A 42 -1.95 -2.16 -9.62
CA SER A 42 -2.09 -0.83 -10.24
C SER A 42 -1.82 0.29 -9.22
N LEU A 43 -2.27 0.11 -7.98
CA LEU A 43 -2.06 1.05 -6.88
C LEU A 43 -0.57 1.13 -6.49
N ALA A 44 0.12 0.00 -6.42
CA ALA A 44 1.55 -0.07 -6.15
C ALA A 44 2.35 0.71 -7.20
N VAL A 45 2.10 0.47 -8.49
CA VAL A 45 2.73 1.21 -9.61
C VAL A 45 2.43 2.71 -9.53
N TYR A 46 1.16 3.07 -9.27
CA TYR A 46 0.76 4.46 -9.13
C TYR A 46 1.53 5.15 -7.99
N ARG A 47 1.57 4.56 -6.80
CA ARG A 47 2.30 5.10 -5.65
C ARG A 47 3.79 5.24 -5.94
N MET A 48 4.38 4.27 -6.64
CA MET A 48 5.79 4.32 -7.05
C MET A 48 6.09 5.53 -7.95
N ALA A 49 5.22 5.80 -8.92
CA ALA A 49 5.39 6.95 -9.82
C ALA A 49 5.38 8.31 -9.08
N PHE A 50 4.69 8.40 -7.94
CA PHE A 50 4.64 9.60 -7.10
C PHE A 50 5.66 9.59 -5.94
N GLY A 51 6.55 8.60 -5.87
CA GLY A 51 7.53 8.49 -4.77
C GLY A 51 6.91 8.14 -3.42
N GLN A 52 5.69 7.59 -3.42
CA GLN A 52 4.91 7.22 -2.23
C GLN A 52 4.73 5.70 -2.12
N ALA A 53 5.54 4.91 -2.82
CA ALA A 53 5.49 3.46 -2.70
C ALA A 53 5.75 3.05 -1.25
N ARG A 54 4.88 2.19 -0.71
CA ARG A 54 5.13 1.59 0.58
C ARG A 54 6.17 0.48 0.42
N GLN A 55 6.81 0.13 1.53
CA GLN A 55 7.77 -0.97 1.54
C GLN A 55 7.14 -2.31 1.11
N GLU A 56 5.90 -2.56 1.54
CA GLU A 56 5.07 -3.69 1.08
C GLU A 56 4.84 -3.68 -0.43
N ASP A 57 4.48 -2.53 -1.01
CA ASP A 57 4.20 -2.39 -2.45
C ASP A 57 5.44 -2.74 -3.31
N LEU A 58 6.64 -2.43 -2.80
CA LEU A 58 7.92 -2.72 -3.45
C LEU A 58 8.26 -4.21 -3.37
N VAL A 59 8.10 -4.82 -2.20
CA VAL A 59 8.36 -6.25 -2.00
C VAL A 59 7.45 -7.08 -2.90
N ASP A 60 6.14 -6.82 -2.88
CA ASP A 60 5.16 -7.53 -3.72
C ASP A 60 5.49 -7.40 -5.21
N PHE A 61 5.86 -6.20 -5.66
CA PHE A 61 6.24 -5.97 -7.06
C PHE A 61 7.48 -6.79 -7.46
N ILE A 62 8.48 -6.87 -6.58
CA ILE A 62 9.72 -7.60 -6.81
C ILE A 62 9.45 -9.11 -6.80
N GLU A 63 8.65 -9.62 -5.85
CA GLU A 63 8.25 -11.04 -5.80
C GLU A 63 7.54 -11.49 -7.08
N GLU A 64 6.72 -10.64 -7.68
CA GLU A 64 5.99 -10.98 -8.90
C GLU A 64 6.82 -10.86 -10.20
N ASN A 65 7.89 -10.06 -10.21
CA ASN A 65 8.58 -9.66 -11.45
C ASN A 65 10.08 -9.99 -11.49
N LEU A 66 10.70 -10.38 -10.38
CA LEU A 66 12.13 -10.69 -10.27
C LEU A 66 12.32 -12.12 -9.75
N SER A 67 13.45 -12.74 -10.12
CA SER A 67 13.76 -14.10 -9.69
C SER A 67 14.01 -14.18 -8.18
N ASP A 68 13.60 -15.29 -7.55
CA ASP A 68 13.69 -15.56 -6.10
C ASP A 68 15.04 -15.19 -5.46
N CYS A 69 16.16 -15.33 -6.18
CA CYS A 69 17.49 -14.99 -5.67
C CYS A 69 17.71 -13.51 -5.31
N TYR A 70 16.87 -12.60 -5.81
CA TYR A 70 16.91 -11.18 -5.46
C TYR A 70 16.06 -10.86 -4.22
N ILE A 71 15.01 -11.64 -3.96
CA ILE A 71 14.10 -11.44 -2.82
C ILE A 71 14.84 -11.65 -1.50
N ASP A 72 15.57 -12.75 -1.38
CA ASP A 72 16.32 -13.08 -0.16
C ASP A 72 17.28 -11.96 0.24
N LYS A 73 17.98 -11.37 -0.75
CA LYS A 73 18.91 -10.26 -0.51
C LYS A 73 18.22 -8.94 -0.18
N LEU A 74 16.97 -8.75 -0.59
CA LEU A 74 16.21 -7.52 -0.33
C LEU A 74 15.56 -7.51 1.05
N MET A 75 15.20 -8.69 1.57
CA MET A 75 14.69 -8.84 2.93
C MET A 75 15.70 -8.36 3.98
N ASP A 76 17.00 -8.47 3.70
CA ASP A 76 18.07 -7.93 4.55
C ASP A 76 18.00 -6.40 4.73
N TYR A 77 17.38 -5.68 3.79
CA TYR A 77 17.21 -4.22 3.84
C TYR A 77 15.82 -3.82 4.34
N ARG A 78 15.01 -4.76 4.83
CA ARG A 78 13.70 -4.45 5.37
C ARG A 78 13.84 -3.63 6.66
N ILE A 79 13.16 -2.50 6.73
CA ILE A 79 13.15 -1.67 7.93
C ILE A 79 11.91 -2.10 8.72
N ASP A 80 12.13 -2.61 9.92
CA ASP A 80 11.04 -2.90 10.85
C ASP A 80 10.72 -1.64 11.64
N LEU A 81 9.45 -1.21 11.55
CA LEU A 81 8.91 -0.05 12.24
C LEU A 81 7.84 -0.46 13.26
N ALA A 82 7.81 -1.74 13.66
CA ALA A 82 7.00 -2.18 14.79
C ALA A 82 7.38 -1.38 16.05
N PRO A 83 6.39 -0.99 16.88
CA PRO A 83 6.62 -0.19 18.08
C PRO A 83 7.41 -0.91 19.16
#